data_AF-A0A1M6Q4V7-F1
#
_entry.id   AF-A0A1M6Q4V7-F1
#
_cell.length_a   1.000
_cell.length_b   1.000
_cell.length_c   1.000
_cell.angle_alpha   90.00
_cell.angle_beta   90.00
_cell.angle_gamma   90.00
#
_symmetry.space_group_name_H-M   'P 1'
#
loop_
_entity.id
_entity.type
_entity.pdbx_description
1 polymer ?
#
loop_
_entity_poly.entity_id
_entity_poly.type
_entity_poly.pdbx_seq_one_letter_code
_entity_poly.pdbx_strand_id
1 'polypeptide(L)'
;MEYRIKKIIYRVKYNDEAKNLGEEALVSIKRASKEIKEQYFSWEPGFSIKRIREVFGEPSYTIGGLYSGPVEVWVFETSTNNIIYIEAWPFVEPPGFYIHCKTYDESIVTFSRWLTLQNSSRHLKVIPGGKITIPT
;
A
#
# COMPACT_ATOMS: atom_id res chain seq x y z
N MET A 1 -1.19 11.98 -11.32
CA MET A 1 -1.09 10.77 -12.15
C MET A 1 -2.17 9.78 -11.73
N GLU A 2 -2.80 9.06 -12.66
CA GLU A 2 -3.91 8.13 -12.36
C GLU A 2 -3.50 6.67 -12.60
N TYR A 3 -3.91 5.78 -11.68
CA TYR A 3 -3.64 4.34 -11.73
C TYR A 3 -4.90 3.52 -11.53
N ARG A 4 -4.97 2.34 -12.16
CA ARG A 4 -6.15 1.47 -12.08
C ARG A 4 -5.82 0.11 -11.45
N ILE A 5 -6.46 -0.20 -10.33
CA ILE A 5 -6.37 -1.53 -9.68
C ILE A 5 -7.77 -2.14 -9.60
N LYS A 6 -7.95 -3.30 -10.26
CA LYS A 6 -9.19 -4.12 -10.38
C LYS A 6 -10.47 -3.43 -10.93
N LYS A 7 -10.61 -2.11 -10.80
CA LYS A 7 -11.60 -1.18 -11.40
C LYS A 7 -11.54 0.20 -10.76
N ILE A 8 -10.89 0.33 -9.59
CA ILE A 8 -10.78 1.57 -8.82
C ILE A 8 -9.63 2.40 -9.37
N ILE A 9 -9.89 3.70 -9.54
CA ILE A 9 -8.91 4.68 -9.98
C ILE A 9 -8.30 5.33 -8.74
N TYR A 10 -6.98 5.39 -8.71
CA TYR A 10 -6.18 6.02 -7.66
C TYR A 10 -5.44 7.20 -8.27
N ARG A 11 -5.68 8.39 -7.73
CA ARG A 11 -5.01 9.63 -8.13
C ARG A 11 -3.92 9.93 -7.12
N VAL A 12 -2.67 9.93 -7.55
CA VAL A 12 -1.55 10.36 -6.70
C VAL A 12 -1.55 11.88 -6.63
N LYS A 13 -1.54 12.41 -5.40
CA LYS A 13 -1.34 13.83 -5.10
C LYS A 13 0.11 14.08 -4.72
N TYR A 14 0.59 15.33 -4.82
CA TYR A 14 1.98 15.67 -4.48
C TYR A 14 2.07 16.92 -3.60
N ASN A 15 3.18 17.04 -2.88
CA ASN A 15 3.54 18.22 -2.09
C ASN A 15 2.42 18.67 -1.14
N ASP A 16 2.09 19.97 -1.10
CA ASP A 16 1.15 20.51 -0.13
C ASP A 16 -0.29 20.03 -0.34
N GLU A 17 -0.69 19.71 -1.58
CA GLU A 17 -1.98 19.07 -1.84
C GLU A 17 -2.03 17.68 -1.20
N ALA A 18 -0.94 16.90 -1.31
CA ALA A 18 -0.84 15.60 -0.67
C ALA A 18 -0.82 15.69 0.85
N LYS A 19 -0.13 16.68 1.43
CA LYS A 19 -0.10 16.89 2.89
C LYS A 19 -1.50 17.19 3.42
N ASN A 20 -2.18 18.18 2.82
CA ASN A 20 -3.52 18.57 3.23
C ASN A 20 -4.51 17.41 3.12
N LEU A 21 -4.45 16.66 2.01
CA LEU A 21 -5.32 15.50 1.81
C LEU A 21 -4.97 14.36 2.78
N GLY A 22 -3.68 14.13 3.06
CA GLY A 22 -3.21 13.10 3.97
C GLY A 22 -3.70 13.28 5.41
N GLU A 23 -3.92 14.52 5.85
CA GLU A 23 -4.46 14.83 7.19
C GLU A 23 -5.86 14.25 7.42
N GLU A 24 -6.64 14.01 6.36
CA GLU A 24 -7.96 13.38 6.45
C GLU A 24 -7.88 11.85 6.67
N ALA A 25 -6.72 11.23 6.44
CA ALA A 25 -6.52 9.79 6.53
C ALA A 25 -6.19 9.31 7.96
N LEU A 26 -7.15 9.45 8.88
CA LEU A 26 -6.94 9.21 10.32
C LEU A 26 -7.03 7.73 10.75
N VAL A 27 -7.46 6.83 9.85
CA VAL A 27 -7.85 5.46 10.21
C VAL A 27 -6.79 4.45 9.79
N SER A 28 -5.98 3.95 10.75
CA SER A 28 -4.97 2.94 10.44
C SER A 28 -5.58 1.63 9.94
N ILE A 29 -5.05 1.06 8.85
CA ILE A 29 -5.56 -0.21 8.32
C ILE A 29 -5.37 -1.39 9.28
N LYS A 30 -4.40 -1.30 10.20
CA LYS A 30 -4.20 -2.28 11.28
C LYS A 30 -5.41 -2.43 12.19
N ARG A 31 -6.31 -1.45 12.23
CA ARG A 31 -7.53 -1.48 13.06
C ARG A 31 -8.75 -2.03 12.32
N ALA A 32 -8.62 -2.36 11.04
CA ALA A 32 -9.71 -2.80 10.19
C ALA A 32 -10.32 -4.15 10.60
N SER A 33 -11.28 -4.64 9.81
CA SER A 33 -11.86 -5.97 9.97
C SER A 33 -10.78 -7.07 9.97
N LYS A 34 -11.11 -8.23 10.54
CA LYS A 34 -10.18 -9.37 10.63
C LYS A 34 -9.61 -9.77 9.25
N GLU A 35 -10.43 -9.74 8.20
CA GLU A 35 -10.01 -10.05 6.83
C GLU A 35 -8.89 -9.11 6.33
N ILE A 36 -9.06 -7.80 6.53
CA ILE A 36 -8.06 -6.81 6.11
C ILE A 36 -6.80 -6.90 6.98
N LYS A 37 -6.95 -7.21 8.28
CA LYS A 37 -5.83 -7.45 9.18
C LYS A 37 -5.00 -8.67 8.76
N GLU A 38 -5.64 -9.79 8.42
CA GLU A 38 -4.95 -11.00 7.94
C GLU A 38 -4.16 -10.72 6.64
N GLN A 39 -4.74 -9.93 5.72
CA GLN A 39 -4.03 -9.44 4.55
C GLN A 39 -2.84 -8.55 4.94
N TYR A 40 -3.03 -7.58 5.83
CA TYR A 40 -1.97 -6.69 6.32
C TYR A 40 -0.77 -7.46 6.91
N PHE A 41 -1.02 -8.47 7.76
CA PHE A 41 0.04 -9.27 8.37
C PHE A 41 0.78 -10.18 7.39
N SER A 42 0.22 -10.41 6.19
CA SER A 42 0.89 -11.15 5.13
C SER A 42 1.88 -10.30 4.33
N TRP A 43 1.96 -8.99 4.56
CA TRP A 43 2.83 -8.10 3.77
C TRP A 43 4.26 -8.13 4.28
N GLU A 44 5.21 -8.21 3.35
CA GLU A 44 6.62 -7.97 3.61
C GLU A 44 6.91 -6.48 3.31
N PRO A 45 7.32 -5.66 4.31
CA PRO A 45 7.45 -4.22 4.14
C PRO A 45 8.39 -3.81 3.00
N GLY A 46 9.58 -4.42 2.88
CA GLY A 46 10.55 -4.06 1.84
C GLY A 46 10.01 -4.31 0.44
N PHE A 47 9.36 -5.46 0.23
CA PHE A 47 8.66 -5.75 -1.02
C PHE A 47 7.51 -4.77 -1.31
N SER A 48 6.72 -4.44 -0.29
CA SER A 48 5.58 -3.52 -0.43
C SER A 48 6.06 -2.13 -0.87
N ILE A 49 7.13 -1.62 -0.25
CA ILE A 49 7.76 -0.35 -0.63
C ILE A 49 8.25 -0.40 -2.07
N LYS A 50 9.03 -1.43 -2.42
CA LYS A 50 9.53 -1.60 -3.80
C LYS A 50 8.38 -1.59 -4.80
N ARG A 51 7.29 -2.29 -4.50
CA ARG A 51 6.14 -2.41 -5.39
C ARG A 51 5.39 -1.10 -5.57
N ILE A 52 5.21 -0.34 -4.49
CA ILE A 52 4.61 1.00 -4.57
C ILE A 52 5.45 1.90 -5.48
N ARG A 53 6.78 1.91 -5.33
CA ARG A 53 7.66 2.69 -6.22
C ARG A 53 7.55 2.27 -7.68
N GLU A 54 7.54 0.96 -7.96
CA GLU A 54 7.43 0.45 -9.34
C GLU A 54 6.13 0.87 -10.02
N VAL A 55 5.02 0.86 -9.29
CA VAL A 55 3.71 1.18 -9.87
C VAL A 55 3.45 2.67 -9.85
N PHE A 56 3.57 3.30 -8.69
CA PHE A 56 3.15 4.69 -8.45
C PHE A 56 4.27 5.72 -8.66
N GLY A 57 5.51 5.27 -8.88
CA GLY A 57 6.67 6.13 -9.06
C GLY A 57 7.14 6.77 -7.75
N GLU A 58 7.62 8.00 -7.87
CA GLU A 58 8.14 8.79 -6.75
C GLU A 58 7.09 9.06 -5.66
N PRO A 59 7.51 9.21 -4.40
CA PRO A 59 6.61 9.56 -3.31
C PRO A 59 5.93 10.90 -3.53
N SER A 60 4.71 11.03 -3.00
CA SER A 60 3.94 12.28 -2.95
C SER A 60 4.74 13.41 -2.29
N TYR A 61 5.47 13.08 -1.22
CA TYR A 61 6.46 13.91 -0.57
C TYR A 61 7.31 13.06 0.38
N THR A 62 8.39 13.64 0.91
CA THR A 62 9.20 13.01 1.95
C THR A 62 9.13 13.80 3.25
N ILE A 63 9.19 13.08 4.37
CA ILE A 63 9.33 13.66 5.71
C ILE A 63 10.74 13.37 6.19
N GLY A 64 11.39 14.34 6.84
CA GLY A 64 12.68 14.10 7.48
C GLY A 64 12.53 13.09 8.61
N GLY A 65 13.12 11.90 8.47
CA GLY A 65 13.18 10.95 9.58
C GLY A 65 14.31 11.34 10.54
N LEU A 66 13.97 11.45 11.82
CA LEU A 66 14.87 11.93 12.87
C LEU A 66 16.13 11.07 13.06
N TYR A 67 16.09 9.77 12.74
CA TYR A 67 17.16 8.82 13.10
C TYR A 67 17.53 7.83 12.00
N SER A 68 16.72 7.73 10.96
CA SER A 68 16.84 6.66 9.98
C SER A 68 16.75 7.15 8.55
N GLY A 69 16.85 8.46 8.26
CA GLY A 69 16.70 8.95 6.88
C GLY A 69 15.25 9.21 6.49
N PRO A 70 14.96 9.59 5.23
CA PRO A 70 13.66 10.13 4.87
C PRO A 70 12.55 9.07 4.91
N VAL A 71 11.38 9.47 5.40
CA VAL A 71 10.14 8.72 5.28
C VAL A 71 9.51 9.10 3.94
N GLU A 72 9.21 8.10 3.13
CA GLU A 72 8.57 8.29 1.84
C GLU A 72 7.06 8.16 2.01
N VAL A 73 6.33 9.17 1.58
CA VAL A 73 4.89 9.23 1.75
C VAL A 73 4.20 9.18 0.40
N TRP A 74 3.21 8.30 0.24
CA TRP A 74 2.27 8.34 -0.88
C TRP A 74 0.87 8.66 -0.38
N VAL A 75 0.20 9.57 -1.07
CA VAL A 75 -1.19 9.95 -0.80
C VAL A 75 -2.01 9.77 -2.07
N PHE A 76 -3.03 8.93 -1.96
CA PHE A 76 -3.94 8.61 -3.05
C PHE A 76 -5.35 9.08 -2.72
N GLU A 77 -5.99 9.73 -3.68
CA GLU A 77 -7.43 9.92 -3.71
C GLU A 77 -8.06 8.85 -4.60
N THR A 78 -9.06 8.13 -4.09
CA THR A 78 -9.76 7.11 -4.87
C THR A 78 -10.96 7.69 -5.59
N SER A 79 -11.45 6.99 -6.62
CA SER A 79 -12.71 7.36 -7.30
C SER A 79 -13.96 7.31 -6.39
N THR A 80 -13.86 6.77 -5.18
CA THR A 80 -14.90 6.79 -4.15
C THR A 80 -14.75 7.95 -3.16
N ASN A 81 -13.85 8.91 -3.44
CA ASN A 81 -13.46 10.02 -2.56
C ASN A 81 -12.88 9.54 -1.21
N ASN A 82 -12.32 8.33 -1.19
CA ASN A 82 -11.55 7.84 -0.06
C ASN A 82 -10.07 8.24 -0.23
N ILE A 83 -9.35 8.23 0.88
CA ILE A 83 -7.94 8.63 0.91
C ILE A 83 -7.13 7.46 1.47
N ILE A 84 -6.08 7.12 0.74
CA ILE A 84 -5.08 6.14 1.16
C ILE A 84 -3.77 6.88 1.36
N TYR A 85 -3.32 6.89 2.60
CA TYR A 85 -2.08 7.49 3.03
C TYR A 85 -1.10 6.39 3.41
N ILE A 86 0.08 6.39 2.83
CA ILE A 86 1.10 5.36 3.05
C ILE A 86 2.37 6.01 3.56
N GLU A 87 2.89 5.48 4.66
CA GLU A 87 4.25 5.78 5.14
C GLU A 87 5.15 4.58 4.90
N ALA A 88 6.17 4.80 4.10
CA ALA A 88 7.27 3.86 3.90
C ALA A 88 8.50 4.37 4.64
N TRP A 89 9.05 3.50 5.48
CA TRP A 89 10.27 3.74 6.25
C TRP A 89 11.33 2.75 5.74
N PRO A 90 11.92 2.98 4.54
CA PRO A 90 12.79 2.00 3.89
C PRO A 90 14.15 1.84 4.56
N PHE A 91 14.55 2.79 5.41
CA PHE A 91 15.88 2.89 5.98
C PHE A 91 15.94 2.52 7.48
N VAL A 92 14.81 2.11 8.07
CA VAL A 92 14.80 1.45 9.39
C VAL A 92 15.00 -0.05 9.21
N GLU A 93 15.56 -0.73 10.22
CA GLU A 93 15.75 -2.19 10.22
C GLU A 93 14.90 -2.82 11.33
N PRO A 94 13.86 -3.61 11.02
CA PRO A 94 13.36 -3.92 9.67
C PRO A 94 12.59 -2.75 9.04
N PRO A 95 12.45 -2.69 7.69
CA PRO A 95 11.70 -1.63 7.02
C PRO A 95 10.25 -1.52 7.52
N GLY A 96 9.76 -0.28 7.64
CA GLY A 96 8.39 0.01 8.07
C GLY A 96 7.46 0.29 6.88
N PHE A 97 6.23 -0.24 6.93
CA PHE A 97 5.20 0.03 5.92
C PHE A 97 3.82 0.15 6.58
N TYR A 98 3.26 1.36 6.56
CA TYR A 98 2.03 1.71 7.26
C TYR A 98 1.03 2.33 6.31
N ILE A 99 -0.25 1.93 6.42
CA ILE A 99 -1.34 2.46 5.61
C ILE A 99 -2.42 3.03 6.51
N HIS A 100 -2.90 4.21 6.15
CA HIS A 100 -4.00 4.92 6.76
C HIS A 100 -5.08 5.30 5.74
N CYS A 101 -6.30 5.27 6.28
CA CYS A 101 -7.63 5.46 5.74
C CYS A 101 -8.31 6.80 5.97
N LYS A 102 -9.07 7.38 5.04
CA LYS A 102 -10.23 8.21 5.47
C LYS A 102 -11.36 7.32 6.00
N THR A 103 -11.74 6.30 5.25
CA THR A 103 -12.78 5.31 5.63
C THR A 103 -12.40 3.90 5.21
N TYR A 104 -12.95 2.87 5.87
CA TYR A 104 -12.86 1.49 5.38
C TYR A 104 -13.93 1.25 4.33
N ASP A 105 -13.53 1.20 3.06
CA ASP A 105 -14.42 0.87 1.95
C ASP A 105 -13.78 -0.19 1.02
N GLU A 106 -14.45 -0.48 -0.09
CA GLU A 106 -13.97 -1.42 -1.09
C GLU A 106 -12.62 -1.03 -1.71
N SER A 107 -12.29 0.27 -1.74
CA SER A 107 -11.00 0.74 -2.26
C SER A 107 -9.83 0.31 -1.40
N ILE A 108 -10.02 0.26 -0.08
CA ILE A 108 -9.03 -0.23 0.89
C ILE A 108 -8.88 -1.74 0.79
N VAL A 109 -10.00 -2.46 0.70
CA VAL A 109 -9.99 -3.92 0.53
C VAL A 109 -9.28 -4.28 -0.78
N THR A 110 -9.59 -3.59 -1.86
CA THR A 110 -8.99 -3.83 -3.18
C THR A 110 -7.51 -3.56 -3.18
N PHE A 111 -7.09 -2.44 -2.59
CA PHE A 111 -5.68 -2.08 -2.47
C PHE A 111 -4.91 -3.09 -1.62
N SER A 112 -5.50 -3.51 -0.49
CA SER A 112 -4.91 -4.50 0.42
C SER A 112 -4.73 -5.86 -0.26
N ARG A 113 -5.76 -6.34 -0.95
CA ARG A 113 -5.70 -7.59 -1.73
C ARG A 113 -4.66 -7.50 -2.84
N TRP A 114 -4.53 -6.35 -3.49
CA TRP A 114 -3.50 -6.16 -4.51
C TRP A 114 -2.10 -6.30 -3.92
N LEU A 115 -1.80 -5.66 -2.78
CA LEU A 115 -0.53 -5.85 -2.08
C LEU A 115 -0.28 -7.32 -1.68
N THR A 116 -1.29 -7.99 -1.12
CA THR A 116 -1.18 -9.40 -0.69
C THR A 116 -0.93 -10.35 -1.87
N LEU A 117 -1.73 -10.28 -2.94
CA LEU A 117 -1.61 -11.18 -4.09
C LEU A 117 -0.21 -11.12 -4.71
N GLN A 118 0.36 -9.92 -4.79
CA GLN A 118 1.71 -9.74 -5.32
C GLN A 118 2.77 -10.37 -4.41
N ASN A 119 2.59 -10.30 -3.08
CA ASN A 119 3.50 -10.95 -2.15
C ASN A 119 3.36 -12.49 -2.21
N SER A 120 2.14 -13.02 -2.31
CA SER A 120 1.91 -14.46 -2.45
C SER A 120 2.55 -15.03 -3.72
N SER A 121 2.54 -14.30 -4.84
CA SER A 121 3.22 -14.71 -6.08
C SER A 121 4.74 -14.88 -5.93
N ARG A 122 5.37 -14.23 -4.94
CA ARG A 122 6.81 -14.41 -4.64
C ARG A 122 7.10 -15.77 -3.98
N HIS A 123 6.15 -16.31 -3.23
CA HIS A 123 6.29 -17.59 -2.53
C HIS A 123 5.86 -18.80 -3.38
N LEU A 124 5.21 -18.55 -4.52
CA LEU A 124 4.91 -19.59 -5.51
C LEU A 124 6.18 -19.89 -6.32
N LYS A 125 6.96 -20.88 -5.87
CA LYS A 125 7.96 -21.51 -6.75
C LYS A 125 7.21 -22.31 -7.82
N VAL A 126 7.43 -21.96 -9.09
CA VAL A 126 7.08 -22.84 -10.22
C VAL A 126 7.96 -24.08 -10.08
N ILE A 127 7.38 -25.21 -9.71
CA ILE A 127 8.05 -26.51 -9.77
C ILE A 127 7.96 -26.96 -11.23
N PRO A 128 9.08 -27.10 -11.97
CA PRO A 128 9.03 -27.59 -13.34
C PRO A 128 8.39 -28.99 -13.35
N GLY A 129 7.24 -29.13 -14.00
CA GLY A 129 6.47 -30.38 -14.08
C GLY A 129 5.29 -30.53 -13.10
N GLY A 130 5.09 -29.59 -12.16
CA GLY A 130 3.93 -29.59 -11.27
C GLY A 130 2.72 -28.94 -11.92
N LYS A 131 1.62 -29.69 -12.11
CA LYS A 131 0.32 -29.10 -12.48
C LYS A 131 -0.08 -28.09 -11.40
N ILE A 132 -0.41 -26.86 -11.81
CA ILE A 132 -1.02 -25.87 -10.94
C ILE A 132 -2.44 -26.35 -10.64
N THR A 133 -2.67 -26.96 -9.47
CA THR A 133 -4.01 -27.19 -8.95
C THR A 133 -4.48 -25.91 -8.28
N ILE A 134 -5.32 -25.16 -8.99
CA ILE A 134 -6.12 -24.09 -8.38
C ILE A 134 -7.28 -24.80 -7.68
N PRO A 135 -7.45 -24.69 -6.35
CA PRO A 135 -8.58 -25.29 -5.68
C PRO A 135 -9.86 -24.59 -6.15
N THR A 136 -10.79 -25.38 -6.70
CA THR A 136 -12.18 -25.01 -7.01
C THR A 136 -12.98 -24.79 -5.75
#